data_AF-A0A318XHZ4-F1
#
_entry.id   AF-A0A318XHZ4-F1
#
_cell.length_a   1.000
_cell.length_b   1.000
_cell.length_c   1.000
_cell.angle_alpha   90.00
_cell.angle_beta   90.00
_cell.angle_gamma   90.00
#
_symmetry.space_group_name_H-M   'P 1'
#
loop_
_entity.id
_entity.type
_entity.pdbx_description
1 polymer ?
#
loop_
_entity_poly.entity_id
_entity_poly.type
_entity_poly.pdbx_seq_one_letter_code
_entity_poly.pdbx_strand_id
1 'polypeptide(L)'
;MNTFFRYFIHFLLVSFIILAAIGGVGFFSKLPMDIKVVTAVIFSALLFSICMSAIFSNFLAHQEHTALSFETEKDKSFKLDEIKKISTGILKKEELQINSAKYVFTEKSGYSRWLTNPIEINIDSNLIRITTPKAYIPYFNKLNKN
;
A
#
# COMPACT_ATOMS: atom_id res chain seq x y z
N MET A 1 8.69 9.75 1.44
CA MET A 1 7.85 10.30 0.37
C MET A 1 6.39 10.11 0.75
N ASN A 2 5.54 11.13 0.61
CA ASN A 2 4.11 11.02 0.98
C ASN A 2 3.43 9.90 0.17
N THR A 3 2.55 9.13 0.80
CA THR A 3 1.72 8.08 0.18
C THR A 3 1.03 8.59 -1.08
N PHE A 4 0.41 9.77 -1.06
CA PHE A 4 -0.22 10.35 -2.26
C PHE A 4 0.74 10.44 -3.45
N PHE A 5 1.94 10.95 -3.22
CA PHE A 5 2.91 11.18 -4.29
C PHE A 5 3.50 9.88 -4.86
N ARG A 6 3.60 8.82 -4.04
CA ARG A 6 3.95 7.47 -4.53
C ARG A 6 2.93 6.96 -5.55
N TYR A 7 1.65 7.04 -5.21
CA TYR A 7 0.58 6.64 -6.12
C TYR A 7 0.50 7.56 -7.34
N PHE A 8 0.78 8.86 -7.18
CA PHE A 8 0.80 9.80 -8.30
C PHE A 8 1.85 9.44 -9.33
N ILE A 9 3.09 9.18 -8.89
CA ILE A 9 4.14 8.70 -9.78
C ILE A 9 3.78 7.36 -10.41
N HIS A 10 3.20 6.42 -9.65
CA HIS A 10 2.77 5.13 -10.19
C HIS A 10 1.75 5.30 -11.31
N PHE A 11 0.64 5.98 -11.06
CA PHE A 11 -0.43 6.16 -12.04
C PHE A 11 0.03 6.99 -13.23
N LEU A 12 0.85 8.01 -13.01
CA LEU A 12 1.43 8.81 -14.09
C LEU A 12 2.33 7.96 -14.99
N LEU A 13 3.18 7.10 -14.41
CA LEU A 13 4.03 6.19 -15.17
C LEU A 13 3.20 5.21 -15.99
N VAL A 14 2.15 4.63 -15.40
CA VAL A 14 1.23 3.72 -16.11
C VAL A 14 0.55 4.45 -17.27
N SER A 15 -0.01 5.63 -17.03
CA SER A 15 -0.62 6.44 -18.08
C SER A 15 0.39 6.79 -19.17
N PHE A 16 1.62 7.17 -18.81
CA PHE A 16 2.66 7.49 -19.78
C PHE A 16 3.04 6.30 -20.67
N ILE A 17 3.18 5.10 -20.10
CA ILE A 17 3.47 3.88 -20.86
C ILE A 17 2.36 3.60 -21.89
N ILE A 18 1.09 3.74 -21.48
CA ILE A 18 -0.06 3.56 -22.37
C ILE A 18 -0.06 4.61 -23.48
N LEU A 19 0.19 5.88 -23.14
CA LEU A 19 0.26 6.96 -24.12
C LEU A 19 1.42 6.78 -25.10
N ALA A 20 2.58 6.31 -24.64
CA ALA A 20 3.72 6.00 -25.49
C ALA A 20 3.40 4.87 -26.48
N ALA A 21 2.67 3.82 -26.02
CA ALA A 21 2.24 2.74 -26.89
C ALA A 21 1.25 3.22 -27.96
N ILE A 22 0.23 4.00 -27.57
CA ILE A 22 -0.74 4.58 -28.51
C ILE A 22 -0.05 5.54 -29.49
N GLY A 23 0.83 6.40 -28.98
CA GLY A 23 1.62 7.34 -29.78
C GLY A 23 2.51 6.63 -30.78
N GLY A 24 3.17 5.54 -30.37
CA GLY A 24 3.98 4.69 -31.24
C GLY A 24 3.15 4.06 -32.37
N VAL A 25 2.01 3.45 -32.06
CA VAL A 25 1.10 2.88 -33.07
C VAL A 25 0.62 3.96 -34.04
N GLY A 26 0.23 5.13 -33.54
CA GLY A 26 -0.20 6.25 -34.38
C GLY A 26 0.89 6.78 -35.30
N PHE A 27 2.13 6.87 -34.81
CA PHE A 27 3.28 7.28 -35.60
C PHE A 27 3.57 6.30 -36.74
N PHE A 28 3.65 5.00 -36.46
CA PHE A 28 3.89 3.97 -37.50
C PHE A 28 2.74 3.88 -38.52
N SER A 29 1.51 4.13 -38.07
CA SER A 29 0.32 4.11 -38.92
C SER A 29 0.11 5.42 -39.70
N LYS A 30 0.99 6.41 -39.54
CA LYS A 30 0.89 7.76 -40.13
C LYS A 30 -0.47 8.43 -39.88
N LEU A 31 -1.05 8.18 -38.70
CA LEU A 31 -2.32 8.80 -38.32
C LEU A 31 -2.10 10.29 -38.06
N PRO A 32 -2.88 11.19 -38.66
CA PRO A 32 -2.78 12.61 -38.37
C PRO A 32 -3.23 12.84 -36.91
N MET A 33 -2.34 13.37 -36.08
CA MET A 33 -2.63 13.73 -34.70
C MET A 33 -2.91 15.22 -34.59
N ASP A 34 -4.14 15.58 -34.20
CA ASP A 34 -4.49 16.95 -33.84
C ASP A 34 -3.85 17.29 -32.48
N ILE A 35 -3.11 18.40 -32.43
CA ILE A 35 -2.46 18.89 -31.21
C ILE A 35 -3.45 19.14 -30.06
N LYS A 36 -4.69 19.53 -30.36
CA LYS A 36 -5.75 19.71 -29.36
C LYS A 36 -6.12 18.39 -28.70
N VAL A 37 -6.22 17.32 -29.50
CA VAL A 37 -6.50 15.96 -29.03
C VAL A 37 -5.33 15.46 -28.17
N VAL A 38 -4.09 15.65 -28.63
CA VAL A 38 -2.89 15.26 -27.86
C VAL A 38 -2.85 15.98 -26.50
N THR A 39 -3.12 17.28 -26.48
CA THR A 39 -3.14 18.09 -25.25
C THR A 39 -4.24 17.64 -24.31
N ALA A 40 -5.45 17.38 -24.81
CA ALA A 40 -6.57 16.88 -24.02
C ALA A 40 -6.24 15.53 -23.38
N VAL A 41 -5.60 14.62 -24.13
CA VAL A 41 -5.21 13.30 -23.65
C VAL A 41 -4.15 13.38 -22.52
N ILE A 42 -3.14 14.24 -22.66
CA ILE A 42 -2.16 14.48 -21.59
C ILE A 42 -2.84 15.02 -20.34
N PHE A 43 -3.75 16.00 -20.50
CA PHE A 43 -4.51 16.55 -19.38
C PHE A 43 -5.38 15.49 -18.70
N SER A 44 -6.06 14.64 -19.47
CA SER A 44 -6.85 13.52 -18.94
C SER A 44 -5.98 12.52 -18.17
N ALA A 45 -4.77 12.22 -18.63
CA ALA A 45 -3.83 11.35 -17.92
C ALA A 45 -3.37 11.94 -16.59
N LEU A 46 -3.08 13.25 -16.56
CA LEU A 46 -2.74 13.95 -15.32
C LEU A 46 -3.91 13.95 -14.34
N LEU A 47 -5.11 14.30 -14.80
CA LEU A 47 -6.32 14.31 -13.98
C LEU A 47 -6.63 12.92 -13.43
N PHE A 48 -6.55 11.89 -14.28
CA PHE A 48 -6.70 10.49 -13.88
C PHE A 48 -5.69 10.13 -12.77
N SER A 49 -4.42 10.45 -12.97
CA SER A 49 -3.37 10.15 -12.01
C SER A 49 -3.61 10.83 -10.66
N ILE A 50 -4.03 12.10 -10.65
CA ILE A 50 -4.39 12.83 -9.42
C ILE A 50 -5.56 12.15 -8.71
N CYS A 51 -6.66 11.89 -9.43
CA CYS A 51 -7.88 11.30 -8.85
C CYS A 51 -7.59 9.91 -8.27
N MET A 52 -6.91 9.05 -9.02
CA MET A 52 -6.57 7.70 -8.56
C MET A 52 -5.62 7.73 -7.37
N SER A 53 -4.67 8.67 -7.34
CA SER A 53 -3.77 8.83 -6.20
C SER A 53 -4.50 9.24 -4.94
N ALA A 54 -5.44 10.19 -5.04
CA ALA A 54 -6.26 10.61 -3.91
C ALA A 54 -7.10 9.44 -3.36
N ILE A 55 -7.72 8.66 -4.25
CA ILE A 55 -8.52 7.50 -3.86
C ILE A 55 -7.65 6.47 -3.13
N PHE A 56 -6.54 6.05 -3.73
CA PHE A 56 -5.71 5.01 -3.15
C PHE A 56 -5.00 5.46 -1.87
N SER A 57 -4.51 6.69 -1.82
CA SER A 57 -3.83 7.21 -0.63
C SER A 57 -4.76 7.31 0.57
N ASN A 58 -6.03 7.71 0.35
CA ASN A 58 -6.95 8.00 1.45
C ASN A 58 -7.76 6.77 1.88
N PHE A 59 -8.16 5.90 0.95
CA PHE A 59 -9.05 4.79 1.26
C PHE A 59 -8.32 3.46 1.49
N LEU A 60 -7.14 3.26 0.91
CA LEU A 60 -6.46 1.95 0.95
C LEU A 60 -5.14 2.00 1.70
N ALA A 61 -4.29 2.98 1.36
CA ALA A 61 -2.91 3.03 1.80
C ALA A 61 -2.66 3.94 3.02
N HIS A 62 -3.68 4.69 3.46
CA HIS A 62 -3.61 5.47 4.69
C HIS A 62 -3.26 4.55 5.86
N GLN A 63 -2.30 4.95 6.69
CA GLN A 63 -1.96 4.15 7.88
C GLN A 63 -3.03 4.38 8.93
N GLU A 64 -3.52 3.28 9.48
CA GLU A 64 -4.40 3.27 10.63
C GLU A 64 -3.77 2.44 11.74
N HIS A 65 -4.26 2.64 12.95
CA HIS A 65 -3.75 2.00 14.14
C HIS A 65 -4.85 1.16 14.78
N THR A 66 -4.49 -0.04 15.22
CA THR A 66 -5.30 -0.85 16.12
C THR A 66 -4.41 -1.35 17.25
N ALA A 67 -5.00 -1.60 18.41
CA ALA A 67 -4.29 -2.10 19.57
C ALA A 67 -4.99 -3.34 20.09
N LEU A 68 -4.19 -4.34 20.49
CA LEU A 68 -4.66 -5.53 21.18
C LEU A 68 -4.10 -5.47 22.61
N SER A 69 -4.95 -5.47 23.61
CA SER A 69 -4.52 -5.66 25.00
C SER A 69 -4.17 -7.12 25.25
N PHE A 70 -3.25 -7.38 26.17
CA PHE A 70 -2.99 -8.72 26.68
C PHE A 70 -2.77 -8.69 28.19
N GLU A 71 -3.15 -9.75 28.87
CA GLU A 71 -3.05 -9.85 30.34
C GLU A 71 -1.96 -10.83 30.80
N THR A 72 -1.59 -11.79 29.95
CA THR A 72 -0.59 -12.81 30.25
C THR A 72 0.42 -12.95 29.10
N GLU A 73 1.63 -13.39 29.42
CA GLU A 73 2.65 -13.66 28.38
C GLU A 73 2.22 -14.76 27.40
N LYS A 74 1.35 -15.70 27.83
CA LYS A 74 0.78 -16.73 26.95
C LYS A 74 -0.20 -16.13 25.93
N ASP A 75 -1.08 -15.23 26.38
CA ASP A 75 -2.01 -14.51 25.50
C ASP A 75 -1.26 -13.60 24.51
N LYS A 76 -0.23 -12.90 25.00
CA LYS A 76 0.69 -12.14 24.14
C LYS A 76 1.32 -13.00 23.05
N SER A 77 1.88 -14.16 23.41
CA SER A 77 2.50 -15.07 22.43
C SER A 77 1.47 -15.53 21.39
N PHE A 78 0.28 -15.92 21.82
CA PHE A 78 -0.80 -16.34 20.92
C PHE A 78 -1.20 -15.23 19.94
N LYS A 79 -1.39 -14.00 20.43
CA LYS A 79 -1.73 -12.84 19.59
C LYS A 79 -0.61 -12.53 18.59
N LEU A 80 0.65 -12.60 19.00
CA LEU A 80 1.78 -12.39 18.10
C LEU A 80 1.86 -13.46 17.00
N ASP A 81 1.61 -14.73 17.34
CA ASP A 81 1.57 -15.83 16.36
C ASP A 81 0.44 -15.66 15.34
N GLU A 82 -0.76 -15.27 15.80
CA GLU A 82 -1.88 -14.98 14.89
C GLU A 82 -1.61 -13.76 14.01
N ILE A 83 -0.99 -12.70 14.55
CA ILE A 83 -0.58 -11.56 13.74
C ILE A 83 0.45 -11.98 12.68
N LYS A 84 1.43 -12.81 13.04
CA LYS A 84 2.44 -13.32 12.12
C LYS A 84 1.82 -14.18 11.01
N LYS A 85 0.86 -15.04 11.36
CA LYS A 85 0.10 -15.87 10.41
C LYS A 85 -0.74 -15.02 9.46
N ILE A 86 -1.42 -13.99 9.95
CA ILE A 86 -2.16 -13.03 9.09
C ILE A 86 -1.18 -12.32 8.16
N SER A 87 -0.07 -11.80 8.70
CA SER A 87 0.86 -10.96 7.96
C SER A 87 1.61 -11.73 6.87
N THR A 88 2.13 -12.92 7.20
CA THR A 88 2.94 -13.72 6.27
C THR A 88 2.10 -14.71 5.46
N GLY A 89 1.04 -15.28 6.04
CA GLY A 89 0.19 -16.28 5.38
C GLY A 89 -0.89 -15.66 4.51
N ILE A 90 -1.70 -14.76 5.07
CA ILE A 90 -2.84 -14.16 4.35
C ILE A 90 -2.37 -12.99 3.49
N LEU A 91 -1.64 -12.05 4.10
CA LEU A 91 -1.18 -10.82 3.45
C LEU A 91 0.14 -11.00 2.69
N LYS A 92 0.77 -12.19 2.77
CA LYS A 92 1.97 -12.59 2.03
C LYS A 92 3.15 -11.62 2.18
N LYS A 93 3.27 -11.00 3.35
CA LYS A 93 4.36 -10.08 3.69
C LYS A 93 5.60 -10.85 4.15
N GLU A 94 6.75 -10.24 3.95
CA GLU A 94 8.03 -10.67 4.48
C GLU A 94 8.24 -10.04 5.86
N GLU A 95 8.68 -10.85 6.83
CA GLU A 95 9.00 -10.39 8.18
C GLU A 95 10.41 -9.80 8.22
N LEU A 96 10.51 -8.57 8.71
CA LEU A 96 11.74 -7.88 9.06
C LEU A 96 11.68 -7.59 10.57
N GLN A 97 12.35 -8.44 11.35
CA GLN A 97 12.50 -8.20 12.78
C GLN A 97 13.55 -7.10 12.98
N ILE A 98 13.16 -6.00 13.62
CA ILE A 98 14.09 -4.92 13.97
C ILE A 98 14.69 -5.20 15.36
N ASN A 99 13.85 -5.56 16.33
CA ASN A 99 14.27 -6.00 17.67
C ASN A 99 13.15 -6.83 18.35
N SER A 100 13.31 -7.17 19.62
CA SER A 100 12.33 -7.97 20.38
C SER A 100 10.99 -7.26 20.63
N ALA A 101 10.96 -5.92 20.60
CA ALA A 101 9.77 -5.11 20.85
C ALA A 101 9.12 -4.55 19.57
N LYS A 102 9.81 -4.67 18.42
CA LYS A 102 9.38 -4.11 17.13
C LYS A 102 9.55 -5.09 15.98
N TYR A 103 8.42 -5.41 15.35
CA TYR A 103 8.34 -6.22 14.13
C TYR A 103 7.85 -5.37 12.98
N VAL A 104 8.41 -5.55 11.79
CA VAL A 104 7.97 -4.88 10.57
C VAL A 104 7.70 -5.91 9.50
N PHE A 105 6.51 -5.89 8.91
CA PHE A 105 6.16 -6.76 7.78
C PHE A 105 6.02 -5.91 6.53
N THR A 106 6.69 -6.31 5.46
CA THR A 106 6.75 -5.53 4.22
C THR A 106 6.59 -6.41 2.98
N GLU A 107 6.49 -5.78 1.83
CA GLU A 107 6.49 -6.48 0.55
C GLU A 107 7.88 -6.99 0.18
N LYS A 108 7.94 -8.13 -0.50
CA LYS A 108 9.20 -8.74 -0.96
C LYS A 108 9.85 -7.96 -2.09
N SER A 109 9.05 -7.48 -3.05
CA SER A 109 9.57 -6.74 -4.21
C SER A 109 9.90 -5.30 -3.83
N GLY A 110 11.01 -4.75 -4.33
CA GLY A 110 11.39 -3.36 -4.05
C GLY A 110 10.35 -2.34 -4.49
N TYR A 111 9.69 -2.59 -5.62
CA TYR A 111 8.63 -1.73 -6.14
C TYR A 111 7.37 -1.76 -5.26
N SER A 112 6.88 -2.96 -4.92
CA SER A 112 5.72 -3.14 -4.05
C SER A 112 6.00 -2.58 -2.65
N ARG A 113 7.24 -2.75 -2.15
CA ARG A 113 7.70 -2.19 -0.87
C ARG A 113 7.71 -0.66 -0.89
N TRP A 114 8.11 -0.06 -2.00
CA TRP A 114 8.05 1.39 -2.17
C TRP A 114 6.59 1.88 -2.18
N LEU A 115 5.69 1.20 -2.90
CA LEU A 115 4.30 1.60 -3.09
C LEU A 115 3.42 1.41 -1.84
N THR A 116 3.68 0.35 -1.06
CA THR A 116 2.85 -0.06 0.08
C THR A 116 3.51 0.27 1.41
N ASN A 117 2.76 0.85 2.34
CA ASN A 117 3.24 1.07 3.70
C ASN A 117 3.40 -0.27 4.44
N PRO A 118 4.45 -0.41 5.27
CA PRO A 118 4.64 -1.63 6.05
C PRO A 118 3.56 -1.78 7.13
N ILE A 119 3.45 -3.00 7.65
CA ILE A 119 2.75 -3.31 8.89
C ILE A 119 3.79 -3.25 10.01
N GLU A 120 3.62 -2.35 10.97
CA GLU A 120 4.53 -2.20 12.11
C GLU A 120 3.83 -2.66 13.37
N ILE A 121 4.46 -3.56 14.12
CA ILE A 121 4.01 -4.02 15.42
C ILE A 121 4.97 -3.45 16.46
N ASN A 122 4.44 -2.70 17.42
CA ASN A 122 5.17 -2.25 18.59
C ASN A 122 4.53 -2.85 19.84
N ILE A 123 5.34 -3.47 20.68
CA ILE A 123 4.91 -4.10 21.93
C ILE A 123 5.25 -3.15 23.07
N ASP A 124 4.22 -2.59 23.70
CA ASP A 124 4.35 -1.63 24.81
C ASP A 124 3.65 -2.20 26.05
N SER A 125 4.39 -2.54 27.10
CA SER A 125 3.89 -3.07 28.39
C SER A 125 2.83 -4.18 28.24
N ASN A 126 1.54 -3.81 28.15
CA ASN A 126 0.38 -4.72 28.06
C ASN A 126 -0.43 -4.53 26.75
N LEU A 127 0.14 -3.87 25.74
CA LEU A 127 -0.50 -3.54 24.48
C LEU A 127 0.39 -3.93 23.29
N ILE A 128 -0.21 -4.58 22.31
CA ILE A 128 0.38 -4.79 21.00
C ILE A 128 -0.25 -3.75 20.06
N ARG A 129 0.51 -2.72 19.69
CA ARG A 129 0.09 -1.69 18.75
C ARG A 129 0.44 -2.12 17.34
N ILE A 130 -0.55 -2.17 16.47
CA ILE A 130 -0.42 -2.55 15.08
C ILE A 130 -0.73 -1.31 14.23
N THR A 131 0.29 -0.82 13.52
CA THR A 131 0.16 0.24 12.52
C THR A 131 0.17 -0.41 11.14
N THR A 132 -0.88 -0.23 10.35
CA THR A 132 -1.04 -0.93 9.08
C THR A 132 -1.80 -0.09 8.07
N PRO A 133 -1.67 -0.32 6.75
CA PRO A 133 -2.62 0.20 5.78
C PRO A 133 -4.08 -0.09 6.18
N LYS A 134 -4.96 0.89 6.01
CA LYS A 134 -6.41 0.83 6.30
C LYS A 134 -7.08 -0.42 5.75
N ALA A 135 -6.70 -0.83 4.53
CA ALA A 135 -7.21 -2.02 3.89
C ALA A 135 -6.99 -3.32 4.69
N TYR A 136 -6.00 -3.35 5.59
CA TYR A 136 -5.64 -4.53 6.38
C TYR A 136 -6.16 -4.50 7.82
N ILE A 137 -6.62 -3.34 8.32
CA ILE A 137 -7.22 -3.18 9.66
C ILE A 137 -8.28 -4.25 9.96
N PRO A 138 -9.21 -4.59 9.04
CA PRO A 138 -10.25 -5.59 9.33
C PRO A 138 -9.71 -6.98 9.68
N TYR A 139 -8.51 -7.36 9.24
CA TYR A 139 -7.92 -8.65 9.59
C TYR A 139 -7.48 -8.68 11.06
N PHE A 140 -6.92 -7.58 11.55
CA PHE A 140 -6.44 -7.48 12.93
C PHE A 140 -7.55 -7.16 13.93
N ASN A 141 -8.57 -6.40 13.53
CA ASN A 141 -9.73 -6.13 14.39
C ASN A 141 -10.53 -7.39 14.76
N LYS A 142 -10.42 -8.47 13.98
CA LYS A 142 -11.02 -9.77 14.32
C LYS A 142 -10.37 -10.39 15.56
N LEU A 143 -9.11 -10.07 15.84
CA LEU A 143 -8.39 -10.57 17.01
C LEU A 143 -8.83 -9.90 18.32
N ASN A 144 -9.52 -8.76 18.25
CA ASN A 144 -10.12 -8.09 19.42
C ASN A 144 -11.50 -8.66 19.80
N LYS A 145 -12.09 -9.52 18.95
CA LYS A 145 -13.45 -10.05 19.15
C LYS A 145 -13.47 -11.50 19.65
N ASN A 146 -12.30 -12.13 19.77
CA ASN A 146 -12.10 -13.47 20.30
C ASN A 146 -11.41 -13.36 21.66
#